data_AF-A0A9E4RSH8-F1
#
_entry.id   AF-A0A9E4RSH8-F1
#
_cell.length_a   1.000
_cell.length_b   1.000
_cell.length_c   1.000
_cell.angle_alpha   90.00
_cell.angle_beta   90.00
_cell.angle_gamma   90.00
#
_symmetry.space_group_name_H-M   'P 1'
#
loop_
_entity.id
_entity.type
_entity.pdbx_description
1 polymer ?
#
loop_
_entity_poly.entity_id
_entity_poly.type
_entity_poly.pdbx_seq_one_letter_code
_entity_poly.pdbx_strand_id
1 'polypeptide(L)' 'VGDLLGSLNSAGSTGAGLLEEIGQLAAREADPMDDMHGSAEYKAHLVQVFLRRGLIKALGLGQG' A
#
# COMPACT_ATOMS: atom_id res chain seq x y z
N VAL A 1 10.96 -13.77 -0.05
CA VAL A 1 10.16 -13.18 -1.16
C VAL A 1 9.04 -14.10 -1.66
N GLY A 2 9.19 -15.43 -1.70
CA GLY A 2 8.14 -16.35 -2.15
C GLY A 2 6.86 -16.38 -1.28
N ASP A 3 7.00 -16.27 0.04
CA ASP A 3 5.86 -16.28 0.98
C ASP A 3 4.90 -15.09 0.81
N LEU A 4 5.44 -13.90 0.57
CA LEU A 4 4.65 -12.68 0.41
C LEU A 4 3.76 -12.74 -0.85
N LEU A 5 4.31 -13.24 -1.95
CA LEU A 5 3.56 -13.49 -3.18
C LEU A 5 2.47 -14.56 -2.98
N GLY A 6 2.79 -15.63 -2.24
CA GLY A 6 1.82 -16.68 -1.90
C GLY A 6 0.65 -16.17 -1.05
N SER A 7 0.91 -15.32 -0.05
CA SER A 7 -0.14 -14.72 0.79
C SER A 7 -1.01 -13.71 0.05
N LEU A 8 -0.46 -12.99 -0.93
CA LEU A 8 -1.21 -12.03 -1.75
C LEU A 8 -2.08 -12.72 -2.82
N ASN A 9 -1.62 -13.85 -3.37
CA ASN A 9 -2.31 -14.58 -4.44
C ASN A 9 -3.40 -15.54 -3.92
N SER A 10 -3.40 -15.87 -2.62
CA SER A 10 -4.24 -16.94 -2.04
C SER A 10 -5.59 -16.48 -1.46
N ALA A 11 -5.95 -15.20 -1.44
CA ALA A 11 -7.28 -14.83 -0.93
C ALA A 11 -7.80 -13.47 -1.40
N GLY A 12 -9.06 -13.46 -1.83
CA GLY A 12 -9.84 -12.24 -2.06
C GLY A 12 -10.05 -11.36 -0.82
N SER A 13 -9.79 -11.86 0.40
CA SER A 13 -9.88 -11.09 1.67
C SER A 13 -8.54 -10.92 2.39
N THR A 14 -7.67 -11.94 2.47
CA THR A 14 -6.36 -11.84 3.15
C THR A 14 -5.36 -10.97 2.40
N GLY A 15 -5.34 -11.03 1.06
CA GLY A 15 -4.44 -10.19 0.26
C GLY A 15 -4.77 -8.69 0.34
N ALA A 16 -6.07 -8.36 0.45
CA ALA A 16 -6.52 -6.98 0.64
C ALA A 16 -6.15 -6.43 2.02
N GLY A 17 -6.36 -7.22 3.08
CA GLY A 17 -5.98 -6.84 4.45
C GLY A 17 -4.48 -6.64 4.63
N LEU A 18 -3.66 -7.51 4.01
CA LEU A 18 -2.20 -7.36 4.03
C LEU A 18 -1.73 -6.08 3.31
N LEU A 19 -2.33 -5.75 2.16
CA LEU A 19 -2.03 -4.50 1.45
C LEU A 19 -2.41 -3.26 2.26
N GLU A 20 -3.48 -3.34 3.04
CA GLU A 20 -3.90 -2.27 3.95
C GLU A 20 -2.90 -2.10 5.09
N GLU A 21 -2.48 -3.18 5.75
CA GLU A 21 -1.49 -3.16 6.83
C GLU A 21 -0.14 -2.58 6.36
N ILE A 22 0.35 -3.04 5.20
CA ILE A 22 1.58 -2.52 4.59
C ILE A 22 1.43 -1.02 4.28
N GLY A 23 0.27 -0.60 3.78
CA GLY A 23 -0.03 0.81 3.53
C GLY A 23 0.05 1.64 4.81
N GLN A 24 -0.58 1.17 5.89
CA GLN A 24 -0.58 1.86 7.19
C GLN A 24 0.83 1.98 7.77
N LEU A 25 1.62 0.90 7.70
CA LEU A 25 3.01 0.92 8.17
C LEU A 25 3.85 1.92 7.37
N ALA A 26 3.77 1.87 6.04
CA ALA A 26 4.53 2.78 5.19
C ALA A 26 4.13 4.25 5.40
N ALA A 27 2.84 4.54 5.62
CA ALA A 27 2.39 5.89 5.91
C ALA A 27 2.92 6.43 7.24
N ARG A 28 3.08 5.58 8.27
CA ARG A 28 3.69 5.95 9.55
C ARG A 28 5.19 6.22 9.40
N GLU A 29 5.91 5.33 8.71
CA GLU A 29 7.36 5.47 8.50
C GLU A 29 7.72 6.66 7.59
N ALA A 30 6.81 7.06 6.69
CA ALA A 30 7.01 8.23 5.83
C ALA A 30 6.96 9.57 6.58
N ASP A 31 6.48 9.58 7.83
CA ASP A 31 6.37 10.75 8.72
C ASP A 31 5.89 12.04 8.00
N PRO A 32 4.70 12.01 7.37
CA PRO A 32 4.22 13.14 6.58
C PRO A 32 3.88 14.33 7.47
N MET A 33 4.25 15.53 7.01
CA MET A 33 3.95 16.80 7.68
C MET A 33 3.00 17.67 6.86
N ASP A 34 2.34 18.62 7.52
CA ASP A 34 1.61 19.70 6.86
C ASP A 34 2.58 20.65 6.13
N ASP A 35 2.26 21.02 4.89
CA ASP A 35 2.95 22.10 4.17
C ASP A 35 2.02 22.73 3.10
N MET A 36 2.58 23.57 2.22
CA MET A 36 1.85 24.21 1.12
C MET A 36 1.25 23.26 0.08
N HIS A 37 1.68 21.99 0.07
CA HIS A 37 1.22 20.94 -0.85
C HIS A 37 0.16 20.01 -0.23
N GLY A 38 -0.21 20.24 1.03
CA GLY A 38 -1.34 19.54 1.67
C GLY A 38 -1.04 19.09 3.10
N SER A 39 -2.07 18.54 3.74
CA SER A 39 -1.97 18.06 5.11
C SER A 39 -1.20 16.76 5.23
N ALA A 40 -0.64 16.51 6.42
CA ALA A 40 -0.04 15.25 6.84
C ALA A 40 -1.00 14.08 6.60
N GLU A 41 -2.28 14.23 6.95
CA GLU A 41 -3.32 13.22 6.76
C GLU A 41 -3.52 12.88 5.28
N TYR A 42 -3.62 13.91 4.43
CA TYR A 42 -3.77 13.72 2.99
C TYR A 42 -2.56 12.99 2.40
N LYS A 43 -1.34 13.36 2.80
CA LYS A 43 -0.11 12.70 2.36
C LYS A 43 0.00 11.26 2.86
N ALA A 44 -0.36 10.99 4.10
CA ALA A 44 -0.44 9.63 4.64
C ALA A 44 -1.40 8.75 3.82
N HIS A 45 -2.56 9.29 3.43
CA HIS A 45 -3.48 8.61 2.55
C HIS A 45 -2.88 8.36 1.15
N LEU A 46 -2.18 9.35 0.58
CA LEU A 46 -1.51 9.19 -0.71
C LEU A 46 -0.44 8.09 -0.69
N VAL A 47 0.35 7.98 0.39
CA VAL A 47 1.33 6.89 0.55
C VAL A 47 0.66 5.53 0.43
N GLN A 48 -0.46 5.31 1.14
CA GLN A 48 -1.22 4.06 1.08
C GLN A 48 -1.71 3.76 -0.34
N VAL A 49 -2.28 4.76 -1.01
CA VAL A 49 -2.82 4.64 -2.37
C VAL A 49 -1.73 4.29 -3.38
N PHE A 50 -0.62 5.02 -3.37
CA PHE A 50 0.46 4.81 -4.33
C PHE A 50 1.22 3.52 -4.08
N LEU A 51 1.42 3.14 -2.81
CA LEU A 51 2.05 1.86 -2.48
C LEU A 51 1.20 0.69 -2.96
N ARG A 52 -0.11 0.71 -2.67
CA ARG A 52 -1.04 -0.33 -3.16
C ARG A 52 -1.00 -0.45 -4.67
N ARG A 53 -1.04 0.67 -5.40
CA ARG A 53 -0.96 0.69 -6.87
C ARG A 53 0.37 0.15 -7.38
N GLY A 54 1.47 0.58 -6.76
CA GLY A 54 2.82 0.13 -7.11
C GLY A 54 3.01 -1.37 -6.91
N LEU A 55 2.56 -1.90 -5.77
CA LEU A 55 2.62 -3.33 -5.46
C LEU A 55 1.75 -4.15 -6.41
N ILE A 56 0.50 -3.76 -6.65
CA ILE A 56 -0.38 -4.46 -7.61
C ILE A 56 0.28 -4.54 -8.99
N LYS A 57 0.91 -3.44 -9.46
CA LYS A 57 1.59 -3.41 -10.75
C LYS A 57 2.87 -4.26 -10.75
N ALA A 58 3.71 -4.14 -9.72
CA ALA A 58 4.98 -4.86 -9.63
C ALA A 58 4.80 -6.37 -9.51
N LEU A 59 3.73 -6.81 -8.86
CA LEU A 59 3.40 -8.22 -8.65
C LEU A 59 2.52 -8.80 -9.77
N GLY A 60 2.13 -8.00 -10.77
CA GLY A 60 1.27 -8.46 -11.86
C GLY A 60 -0.16 -8.82 -11.44
N LEU A 61 -0.65 -8.25 -10.33
CA LEU A 61 -1.99 -8.51 -9.77
C LEU A 61 -3.08 -7.63 -10.42
N GLY A 62 -2.70 -6.66 -11.24
CA GLY A 62 -3.61 -5.78 -11.99
C GLY A 62 -3.86 -6.32 -13.39
N GLN A 63 -5.14 -6.27 -13.82
CA GLN A 63 -5.66 -6.85 -15.07
C GLN A 63 -4.76 -6.61 -16.29
N GLY A 64 -4.51 -7.69 -17.04
CA GLY A 64 -4.32 -7.60 -18.49
C GLY A 64 -5.66 -7.34 -19.17
#